data_AF-A0A841F2P9-F1
#
_entry.id   AF-A0A841F2P9-F1
#
_cell.length_a   1.000
_cell.length_b   1.000
_cell.length_c   1.000
_cell.angle_alpha   90.00
_cell.angle_beta   90.00
_cell.angle_gamma   90.00
#
_symmetry.space_group_name_H-M   'P 1'
#
loop_
_entity.id
_entity.type
_entity.pdbx_description
1 polymer ?
#
loop_
_entity_poly.entity_id
_entity_poly.type
_entity_poly.pdbx_seq_one_letter_code
_entity_poly.pdbx_strand_id
1 'polypeptide(L)'
;MYNARYPIKYQVYLLFQNKLPEIDTRYVEKMIGEYWKPQWQAVKQYEQFIELFGDYIPIIESAADAILKDIQHVLNDQSSQTLIHNDLNPGNVLVRQNTEVIFIDWEEAKYGSLFLDIAMRCRTPEQMNGYRELLSAQNIEFTDHHWNQMYTIASRYLGLRYMTGNLGAWTTQPNAKDQLRGYLDMVAGDR
;
A
#
# COMPACT_ATOMS: atom_id res chain seq x y z
N MET A 1 -6.54 -33.14 32.99
CA MET A 1 -5.22 -32.72 32.45
C MET A 1 -5.37 -32.46 30.97
N TYR A 2 -5.56 -31.20 30.57
CA TYR A 2 -5.52 -30.79 29.16
C TYR A 2 -4.09 -30.36 28.86
N ASN A 3 -3.43 -31.12 28.00
CA ASN A 3 -2.09 -30.86 27.51
C ASN A 3 -2.24 -30.31 26.10
N ALA A 4 -2.02 -29.01 25.90
CA ALA A 4 -1.88 -28.43 24.56
C ALA A 4 -1.09 -27.12 24.63
N ARG A 5 0.22 -27.24 24.41
CA ARG A 5 1.08 -26.15 23.99
C ARG A 5 0.59 -25.64 22.63
N TYR A 6 -0.02 -24.48 22.61
CA TYR A 6 0.05 -23.60 21.46
C TYR A 6 0.48 -22.21 21.95
N PRO A 7 1.55 -21.62 21.38
CA PRO A 7 1.88 -20.24 21.68
C PRO A 7 0.71 -19.34 21.23
N ILE A 8 0.42 -18.32 22.01
CA ILE A 8 -0.66 -17.31 21.83
C ILE A 8 -0.71 -16.74 20.39
N LYS A 9 0.40 -16.84 19.62
CA LYS A 9 0.52 -16.44 18.21
C LYS A 9 -0.48 -17.12 17.24
N TYR A 10 -1.06 -18.28 17.55
CA TYR A 10 -1.98 -18.97 16.64
C TYR A 10 -3.48 -18.76 16.95
N GLN A 11 -3.84 -18.20 18.11
CA GLN A 11 -5.25 -18.00 18.46
C GLN A 11 -5.88 -16.79 17.77
N VAL A 12 -5.09 -15.81 17.34
CA VAL A 12 -5.58 -14.69 16.52
C VAL A 12 -5.91 -15.19 15.10
N TYR A 13 -5.14 -16.13 14.54
CA TYR A 13 -5.32 -16.58 13.16
C TYR A 13 -6.67 -17.28 12.87
N LEU A 14 -7.27 -17.95 13.85
CA LEU A 14 -8.48 -18.76 13.65
C LEU A 14 -9.80 -18.02 13.96
N LEU A 15 -9.74 -16.89 14.68
CA LEU A 15 -10.95 -16.11 15.00
C LEU A 15 -11.32 -15.08 13.92
N PHE A 16 -10.40 -14.75 13.01
CA PHE A 16 -10.59 -13.70 12.00
C PHE A 16 -10.98 -14.17 10.59
N GLN A 17 -10.89 -15.48 10.29
CA GLN A 17 -11.13 -15.97 8.91
C GLN A 17 -12.55 -15.75 8.36
N ASN A 18 -13.53 -15.39 9.20
CA ASN A 18 -14.91 -15.12 8.76
C ASN A 18 -15.39 -13.67 9.00
N LYS A 19 -14.51 -12.71 9.37
CA LYS A 19 -14.95 -11.34 9.74
C LYS A 19 -13.98 -10.21 9.37
N LEU A 20 -12.91 -10.45 8.62
CA LEU A 20 -12.04 -9.35 8.22
C LEU A 20 -12.75 -8.50 7.15
N PRO A 21 -12.72 -7.17 7.27
CA PRO A 21 -13.20 -6.30 6.21
C PRO A 21 -12.36 -6.53 4.94
N GLU A 22 -13.04 -6.60 3.80
CA GLU A 22 -12.41 -6.74 2.49
C GLU A 22 -12.04 -5.37 1.93
N ILE A 23 -10.96 -5.31 1.13
CA ILE A 23 -10.72 -4.16 0.26
C ILE A 23 -11.52 -4.38 -1.02
N ASP A 24 -12.68 -3.74 -1.10
CA ASP A 24 -13.56 -3.75 -2.26
C ASP A 24 -13.55 -2.40 -3.00
N THR A 25 -14.28 -2.33 -4.10
CA THR A 25 -14.43 -1.10 -4.89
C THR A 25 -14.95 0.06 -4.05
N ARG A 26 -15.89 -0.18 -3.13
CA ARG A 26 -16.46 0.89 -2.29
C ARG A 26 -15.43 1.46 -1.34
N TYR A 27 -14.58 0.61 -0.76
CA TYR A 27 -13.47 1.03 0.06
C TYR A 27 -12.51 1.94 -0.73
N VAL A 28 -12.15 1.54 -1.95
CA VAL A 28 -11.26 2.35 -2.80
C VAL A 28 -11.91 3.67 -3.23
N GLU A 29 -13.18 3.64 -3.64
CA GLU A 29 -13.96 4.85 -3.97
C GLU A 29 -13.99 5.83 -2.80
N LYS A 30 -14.21 5.33 -1.59
CA LYS A 30 -14.18 6.14 -0.37
C LYS A 30 -12.80 6.76 -0.14
N MET A 31 -11.73 5.95 -0.22
CA MET A 31 -10.35 6.42 -0.05
C MET A 31 -9.99 7.53 -1.04
N ILE A 32 -10.35 7.38 -2.31
CA ILE A 32 -10.02 8.36 -3.34
C ILE A 32 -10.95 9.58 -3.29
N GLY A 33 -12.26 9.36 -3.20
CA GLY A 33 -13.27 10.40 -3.31
C GLY A 33 -13.41 11.25 -2.06
N GLU A 34 -13.48 10.63 -0.88
CA GLU A 34 -13.76 11.32 0.38
C GLU A 34 -12.49 11.79 1.09
N TYR A 35 -11.42 10.99 1.05
CA TYR A 35 -10.21 11.29 1.81
C TYR A 35 -9.16 12.01 0.95
N TRP A 36 -8.75 11.44 -0.17
CA TRP A 36 -7.66 12.00 -0.99
C TRP A 36 -8.08 13.27 -1.75
N LYS A 37 -9.17 13.21 -2.52
CA LYS A 37 -9.54 14.26 -3.48
C LYS A 37 -9.69 15.65 -2.85
N PRO A 38 -10.35 15.82 -1.67
CA PRO A 38 -10.46 17.14 -1.05
C PRO A 38 -9.11 17.74 -0.66
N GLN A 39 -8.20 16.92 -0.10
CA GLN A 39 -6.86 17.37 0.27
C GLN A 39 -6.05 17.76 -0.95
N TRP A 40 -6.12 16.96 -2.03
CA TRP A 40 -5.46 17.26 -3.29
C TRP A 40 -5.94 18.57 -3.93
N GLN A 41 -7.27 18.81 -3.96
CA GLN A 41 -7.79 20.07 -4.50
C GLN A 41 -7.39 21.28 -3.66
N ALA A 42 -7.32 21.13 -2.33
CA ALA A 42 -6.89 22.19 -1.43
C ALA A 42 -5.41 22.55 -1.64
N VAL A 43 -4.51 21.56 -1.69
CA VAL A 43 -3.07 21.87 -1.77
C VAL A 43 -2.65 22.53 -3.08
N LYS A 44 -3.32 22.22 -4.18
CA LYS A 44 -3.03 22.79 -5.50
C LYS A 44 -3.38 24.29 -5.60
N GLN A 45 -4.03 24.86 -4.60
CA GLN A 45 -4.28 26.31 -4.54
C GLN A 45 -3.07 27.09 -3.98
N TYR A 46 -2.08 26.41 -3.38
CA TYR A 46 -0.90 27.08 -2.83
C TYR A 46 0.21 27.20 -3.85
N GLU A 47 0.68 28.42 -4.11
CA GLU A 47 1.79 28.70 -5.05
C GLU A 47 3.06 27.91 -4.71
N GLN A 48 3.42 27.84 -3.42
CA GLN A 48 4.59 27.06 -2.97
C GLN A 48 4.45 25.56 -3.27
N PHE A 49 3.24 25.01 -3.23
CA PHE A 49 3.02 23.62 -3.59
C PHE A 49 3.26 23.40 -5.08
N ILE A 50 2.75 24.30 -5.92
CA ILE A 50 2.92 24.26 -7.37
C ILE A 50 4.40 24.43 -7.73
N GLU A 51 5.13 25.33 -7.06
CA GLU A 51 6.57 25.53 -7.28
C GLU A 51 7.38 24.26 -6.99
N LEU A 52 7.02 23.52 -5.94
CA LEU A 52 7.77 22.34 -5.51
C LEU A 52 7.36 21.03 -6.21
N PHE A 53 6.08 20.90 -6.57
CA PHE A 53 5.49 19.63 -7.02
C PHE A 53 4.65 19.77 -8.29
N GLY A 54 4.68 20.93 -8.96
CA GLY A 54 3.89 21.22 -10.16
C GLY A 54 4.03 20.17 -11.26
N ASP A 55 5.24 19.64 -11.46
CA ASP A 55 5.53 18.60 -12.45
C ASP A 55 4.83 17.26 -12.16
N TYR A 56 4.43 17.00 -10.91
CA TYR A 56 3.65 15.82 -10.59
C TYR A 56 2.17 15.99 -10.90
N ILE A 57 1.63 17.22 -10.83
CA ILE A 57 0.18 17.48 -10.90
C ILE A 57 -0.51 16.75 -12.07
N PRO A 58 -0.11 16.90 -13.34
CA PRO A 58 -0.81 16.24 -14.45
C PRO A 58 -0.72 14.71 -14.38
N ILE A 59 0.37 14.17 -13.84
CA ILE A 59 0.58 12.72 -13.70
C ILE A 59 -0.32 12.15 -12.60
N ILE A 60 -0.37 12.81 -11.45
CA ILE A 60 -1.23 12.40 -10.33
C ILE A 60 -2.70 12.49 -10.72
N GLU A 61 -3.11 13.55 -11.41
CA GLU A 61 -4.50 13.68 -11.88
C GLU A 61 -4.88 12.61 -12.89
N SER A 62 -4.02 12.35 -13.88
CA SER A 62 -4.26 11.27 -14.83
C SER A 62 -4.34 9.89 -14.17
N ALA A 63 -3.49 9.62 -13.18
CA ALA A 63 -3.53 8.36 -12.43
C ALA A 63 -4.80 8.26 -11.57
N ALA A 64 -5.21 9.35 -10.89
CA ALA A 64 -6.41 9.38 -10.08
C ALA A 64 -7.69 9.20 -10.91
N ASP A 65 -7.74 9.74 -12.13
CA ASP A 65 -8.87 9.54 -13.04
C ASP A 65 -9.01 8.08 -13.50
N ALA A 66 -7.89 7.36 -13.65
CA ALA A 66 -7.87 5.97 -14.07
C ALA A 66 -8.00 4.96 -12.90
N ILE A 67 -7.64 5.34 -11.67
CA ILE A 67 -7.36 4.36 -10.61
C ILE A 67 -8.56 3.50 -10.22
N LEU A 68 -9.78 4.05 -10.22
CA LEU A 68 -10.99 3.30 -9.87
C LEU A 68 -11.27 2.15 -10.83
N LYS A 69 -10.88 2.32 -12.11
CA LYS A 69 -10.94 1.27 -13.13
C LYS A 69 -9.76 0.32 -13.01
N ASP A 70 -8.54 0.86 -12.92
CA ASP A 70 -7.32 0.04 -12.95
C ASP A 70 -7.22 -0.88 -11.73
N ILE A 71 -7.58 -0.39 -10.53
CA ILE A 71 -7.52 -1.16 -9.28
C ILE A 71 -8.39 -2.41 -9.33
N GLN A 72 -9.42 -2.46 -10.19
CA GLN A 72 -10.26 -3.64 -10.37
C GLN A 72 -9.44 -4.86 -10.80
N HIS A 73 -8.33 -4.68 -11.51
CA HIS A 73 -7.44 -5.80 -11.86
C HIS A 73 -6.80 -6.41 -10.60
N VAL A 74 -6.40 -5.58 -9.64
CA VAL A 74 -5.81 -6.01 -8.36
C VAL A 74 -6.87 -6.61 -7.44
N LEU A 75 -8.05 -5.98 -7.34
CA LEU A 75 -9.11 -6.45 -6.45
C LEU A 75 -9.72 -7.78 -6.92
N ASN A 76 -9.87 -7.97 -8.24
CA ASN A 76 -10.51 -9.18 -8.78
C ASN A 76 -9.54 -10.34 -9.03
N ASP A 77 -8.22 -10.12 -8.93
CA ASP A 77 -7.24 -11.19 -9.07
C ASP A 77 -7.27 -12.12 -7.86
N GLN A 78 -7.96 -13.25 -8.01
CA GLN A 78 -8.11 -14.27 -6.97
C GLN A 78 -6.77 -14.92 -6.59
N SER A 79 -5.79 -14.95 -7.50
CA SER A 79 -4.51 -15.61 -7.25
C SER A 79 -3.63 -14.86 -6.25
N SER A 80 -3.91 -13.59 -6.00
CA SER A 80 -3.17 -12.74 -5.06
C SER A 80 -3.91 -12.45 -3.75
N GLN A 81 -5.15 -12.94 -3.57
CA GLN A 81 -5.95 -12.64 -2.38
C GLN A 81 -5.43 -13.36 -1.13
N THR A 82 -5.25 -12.60 -0.05
CA THR A 82 -4.76 -13.11 1.24
C THR A 82 -5.13 -12.16 2.38
N LEU A 83 -4.76 -12.53 3.62
CA LEU A 83 -4.68 -11.60 4.73
C LEU A 83 -3.52 -10.64 4.49
N ILE A 84 -3.83 -9.35 4.40
CA ILE A 84 -2.86 -8.27 4.29
C ILE A 84 -2.86 -7.40 5.54
N HIS A 85 -1.70 -6.86 5.86
CA HIS A 85 -1.54 -5.86 6.92
C HIS A 85 -2.19 -4.54 6.53
N ASN A 86 -2.12 -4.18 5.24
CA ASN A 86 -2.72 -2.99 4.63
C ASN A 86 -2.23 -1.65 5.23
N ASP A 87 -1.16 -1.72 6.04
CA ASP A 87 -0.38 -0.59 6.55
C ASP A 87 1.06 -0.99 6.87
N LEU A 88 1.70 -1.75 5.98
CA LEU A 88 3.04 -2.32 6.22
C LEU A 88 4.18 -1.30 6.00
N ASN A 89 4.15 -0.19 6.72
CA ASN A 89 5.20 0.82 6.71
C ASN A 89 6.36 0.47 7.68
N PRO A 90 7.57 1.04 7.50
CA PRO A 90 8.72 0.70 8.35
C PRO A 90 8.49 0.90 9.85
N GLY A 91 7.59 1.81 10.26
CA GLY A 91 7.22 2.00 11.66
C GLY A 91 6.51 0.80 12.27
N ASN A 92 5.82 -0.01 11.45
CA ASN A 92 5.05 -1.19 11.86
C ASN A 92 5.88 -2.49 11.78
N VAL A 93 7.20 -2.38 11.59
CA VAL A 93 8.12 -3.53 11.52
C VAL A 93 9.18 -3.42 12.61
N LEU A 94 9.12 -4.31 13.60
CA LEU A 94 10.15 -4.42 14.63
C LEU A 94 11.18 -5.47 14.22
N VAL A 95 12.46 -5.09 14.28
CA VAL A 95 13.58 -6.00 14.00
C VAL A 95 14.42 -6.17 15.26
N ARG A 96 14.55 -7.41 15.74
CA ARG A 96 15.38 -7.75 16.89
C ARG A 96 16.61 -8.52 16.43
N GLN A 97 17.79 -7.98 16.75
CA GLN A 97 19.10 -8.58 16.47
C GLN A 97 19.33 -8.97 15.00
N ASN A 98 18.63 -8.33 14.05
CA ASN A 98 18.64 -8.66 12.62
C ASN A 98 18.21 -10.10 12.27
N THR A 99 17.62 -10.83 13.21
CA THR A 99 17.23 -12.24 13.02
C THR A 99 15.74 -12.49 13.22
N GLU A 100 15.06 -11.60 13.93
CA GLU A 100 13.64 -11.72 14.24
C GLU A 100 12.90 -10.48 13.74
N VAL A 101 11.89 -10.70 12.90
CA VAL A 101 11.01 -9.67 12.35
C VAL A 101 9.61 -9.87 12.93
N ILE A 102 9.03 -8.81 13.47
CA ILE A 102 7.68 -8.80 14.05
C ILE A 102 6.89 -7.65 13.40
N PHE A 103 5.74 -7.98 12.81
CA PHE A 103 4.77 -7.01 12.32
C PHE A 103 3.77 -6.66 13.42
N ILE A 104 3.56 -5.36 13.66
CA ILE A 104 2.71 -4.80 14.71
C ILE A 104 1.64 -3.89 14.10
N ASP A 105 0.66 -3.45 14.89
CA ASP A 105 -0.36 -2.48 14.48
C ASP A 105 -1.29 -2.98 13.34
N TRP A 106 -1.88 -4.16 13.57
CA TRP A 106 -2.81 -4.86 12.67
C TRP A 106 -4.22 -4.24 12.56
N GLU A 107 -4.43 -3.00 13.01
CA GLU A 107 -5.75 -2.34 13.02
C GLU A 107 -6.30 -2.05 11.62
N GLU A 108 -5.41 -1.87 10.64
CA GLU A 108 -5.77 -1.68 9.24
C GLU A 108 -5.89 -2.99 8.46
N ALA A 109 -5.69 -4.15 9.10
CA ALA A 109 -5.65 -5.45 8.43
C ALA A 109 -6.95 -5.81 7.72
N LYS A 110 -6.82 -6.39 6.53
CA LYS A 110 -7.94 -6.68 5.62
C LYS A 110 -7.71 -7.99 4.86
N TYR A 111 -8.78 -8.51 4.28
CA TYR A 111 -8.65 -9.46 3.18
C TYR A 111 -8.51 -8.68 1.87
N GLY A 112 -7.48 -8.97 1.09
CA GLY A 112 -7.17 -8.25 -0.14
C GLY A 112 -5.94 -8.79 -0.87
N SER A 113 -5.57 -8.14 -1.97
CA SER A 113 -4.42 -8.55 -2.76
C SER A 113 -3.09 -8.31 -2.04
N LEU A 114 -2.20 -9.31 -2.02
CA LEU A 114 -0.83 -9.19 -1.50
C LEU A 114 -0.04 -8.02 -2.11
N PHE A 115 -0.40 -7.58 -3.33
CA PHE A 115 0.26 -6.46 -3.99
C PHE A 115 0.08 -5.15 -3.23
N LEU A 116 -0.95 -5.02 -2.39
CA LEU A 116 -1.19 -3.85 -1.55
C LEU A 116 -0.23 -3.73 -0.36
N ASP A 117 0.32 -4.84 0.14
CA ASP A 117 1.42 -4.81 1.13
C ASP A 117 2.77 -4.68 0.45
N ILE A 118 2.97 -5.41 -0.66
CA ILE A 118 4.25 -5.44 -1.38
C ILE A 118 4.60 -4.06 -1.92
N ALA A 119 3.68 -3.38 -2.60
CA ALA A 119 3.96 -2.07 -3.20
C ALA A 119 4.22 -0.99 -2.13
N MET A 120 3.73 -1.17 -0.90
CA MET A 120 4.08 -0.27 0.19
C MET A 120 5.50 -0.55 0.72
N ARG A 121 5.84 -1.83 0.89
CA ARG A 121 7.06 -2.26 1.56
C ARG A 121 8.29 -2.32 0.67
N CYS A 122 8.11 -2.79 -0.57
CA CYS A 122 9.14 -2.93 -1.59
C CYS A 122 9.00 -1.73 -2.51
N ARG A 123 9.92 -0.77 -2.43
CA ARG A 123 9.88 0.48 -3.21
C ARG A 123 10.96 0.56 -4.28
N THR A 124 11.80 -0.48 -4.41
CA THR A 124 12.82 -0.58 -5.46
C THR A 124 12.61 -1.84 -6.30
N PRO A 125 13.04 -1.85 -7.56
CA PRO A 125 12.98 -3.06 -8.41
C PRO A 125 13.67 -4.27 -7.77
N GLU A 126 14.79 -4.07 -7.07
CA GLU A 126 15.51 -5.15 -6.38
C GLU A 126 14.67 -5.76 -5.25
N GLN A 127 14.01 -4.93 -4.44
CA GLN A 127 13.13 -5.40 -3.37
C GLN A 127 11.92 -6.15 -3.93
N MET A 128 11.32 -5.59 -4.98
CA MET A 128 10.17 -6.19 -5.66
C MET A 128 10.53 -7.56 -6.26
N ASN A 129 11.65 -7.65 -6.99
CA ASN A 129 12.11 -8.90 -7.60
C ASN A 129 12.52 -9.94 -6.55
N GLY A 130 13.22 -9.51 -5.49
CA GLY A 130 13.56 -10.39 -4.38
C GLY A 130 12.31 -10.96 -3.69
N TYR A 131 11.25 -10.17 -3.52
CA TYR A 131 9.99 -10.68 -2.98
C TYR A 131 9.33 -11.71 -3.92
N ARG A 132 9.35 -11.46 -5.23
CA ARG A 132 8.81 -12.40 -6.22
C ARG A 132 9.54 -13.75 -6.22
N GLU A 133 10.86 -13.73 -6.09
CA GLU A 133 11.68 -14.94 -5.96
C GLU A 133 11.30 -15.75 -4.70
N LEU A 134 11.05 -15.07 -3.58
CA LEU A 134 10.58 -15.71 -2.35
C LEU A 134 9.20 -16.35 -2.52
N LEU A 135 8.29 -15.71 -3.25
CA LEU A 135 6.98 -16.30 -3.57
C LEU A 135 7.12 -17.54 -4.46
N SER A 136 7.96 -17.47 -5.48
CA SER A 136 8.21 -18.62 -6.37
C SER A 136 8.81 -19.80 -5.61
N ALA A 137 9.70 -19.56 -4.64
CA ALA A 137 10.22 -20.60 -3.74
C ALA A 137 9.13 -21.25 -2.86
N GLN A 138 7.96 -20.63 -2.72
CA GLN A 138 6.77 -21.17 -2.06
C GLN A 138 5.72 -21.72 -3.06
N ASN A 139 6.08 -21.88 -4.33
CA ASN A 139 5.20 -22.29 -5.43
C ASN A 139 4.05 -21.30 -5.72
N ILE A 140 4.24 -20.01 -5.40
CA ILE A 140 3.34 -18.92 -5.78
C ILE A 140 4.00 -18.18 -6.94
N GLU A 141 3.47 -18.38 -8.15
CA GLU A 141 4.07 -17.85 -9.37
C GLU A 141 3.17 -16.83 -10.07
N PHE A 142 3.79 -15.75 -10.53
CA PHE A 142 3.17 -14.74 -11.39
C PHE A 142 4.03 -14.59 -12.64
N THR A 143 3.41 -14.35 -13.80
CA THR A 143 4.16 -13.97 -15.00
C THR A 143 4.74 -12.56 -14.84
N ASP A 144 5.80 -12.22 -15.58
CA ASP A 144 6.41 -10.87 -15.52
C ASP A 144 5.38 -9.78 -15.78
N HIS A 145 4.55 -10.00 -16.80
CA HIS A 145 3.50 -9.06 -17.19
C HIS A 145 2.47 -8.87 -16.07
N HIS A 146 1.96 -9.98 -15.51
CA HIS A 146 0.99 -9.92 -14.40
C HIS A 146 1.61 -9.19 -13.21
N TRP A 147 2.79 -9.62 -12.78
CA TRP A 147 3.50 -9.06 -11.62
C TRP A 147 3.68 -7.55 -11.73
N ASN A 148 4.25 -7.10 -12.85
CA ASN A 148 4.51 -5.68 -13.09
C ASN A 148 3.21 -4.86 -13.18
N GLN A 149 2.18 -5.42 -13.82
CA GLN A 149 0.88 -4.75 -13.91
C GLN A 149 0.26 -4.56 -12.52
N MET A 150 0.18 -5.62 -11.71
CA MET A 150 -0.47 -5.56 -10.39
C MET A 150 0.31 -4.67 -9.43
N TYR A 151 1.64 -4.80 -9.41
CA TYR A 151 2.50 -3.95 -8.60
C TYR A 151 2.36 -2.46 -8.98
N THR A 152 2.35 -2.14 -10.27
CA THR A 152 2.21 -0.74 -10.74
C THR A 152 0.86 -0.14 -10.32
N ILE A 153 -0.23 -0.89 -10.49
CA ILE A 153 -1.57 -0.43 -10.11
C ILE A 153 -1.67 -0.27 -8.59
N ALA A 154 -1.18 -1.24 -7.83
CA ALA A 154 -1.17 -1.17 -6.36
C ALA A 154 -0.32 0.01 -5.85
N SER A 155 0.87 0.22 -6.42
CA SER A 155 1.74 1.37 -6.09
C SER A 155 1.04 2.70 -6.32
N ARG A 156 0.36 2.87 -7.46
CA ARG A 156 -0.42 4.08 -7.75
C ARG A 156 -1.54 4.31 -6.75
N TYR A 157 -2.32 3.27 -6.47
CA TYR A 157 -3.41 3.38 -5.48
C TYR A 157 -2.88 3.75 -4.09
N LEU A 158 -1.82 3.09 -3.62
CA LEU A 158 -1.22 3.35 -2.31
C LEU A 158 -0.58 4.74 -2.25
N GLY A 159 0.08 5.18 -3.30
CA GLY A 159 0.61 6.55 -3.40
C GLY A 159 -0.50 7.58 -3.21
N LEU A 160 -1.63 7.43 -3.93
CA LEU A 160 -2.82 8.28 -3.74
C LEU A 160 -3.37 8.19 -2.31
N ARG A 161 -3.55 6.98 -1.78
CA ARG A 161 -4.08 6.77 -0.42
C ARG A 161 -3.22 7.48 0.64
N TYR A 162 -1.92 7.21 0.64
CA TYR A 162 -1.01 7.61 1.72
C TYR A 162 -0.48 9.04 1.60
N MET A 163 -0.49 9.65 0.42
CA MET A 163 -0.13 11.06 0.32
C MET A 163 -1.12 11.96 1.08
N THR A 164 -2.39 11.54 1.24
CA THR A 164 -3.45 12.30 1.91
C THR A 164 -3.02 12.93 3.23
N GLY A 165 -2.38 12.17 4.12
CA GLY A 165 -1.91 12.68 5.42
C GLY A 165 -0.79 13.72 5.29
N ASN A 166 0.09 13.55 4.29
CA ASN A 166 1.22 14.45 4.07
C ASN A 166 0.82 15.73 3.33
N LEU A 167 -0.23 15.69 2.51
CA LEU A 167 -0.80 16.89 1.88
C LEU A 167 -1.24 17.96 2.91
N GLY A 168 -1.68 17.54 4.10
CA GLY A 168 -2.04 18.46 5.18
C GLY A 168 -0.87 18.92 6.06
N ALA A 169 0.31 18.29 5.94
CA ALA A 169 1.40 18.43 6.91
C ALA A 169 2.76 18.82 6.30
N TRP A 170 2.88 18.87 4.97
CA TRP A 170 4.17 19.03 4.27
C TRP A 170 4.94 20.32 4.59
N THR A 171 4.26 21.38 5.08
CA THR A 171 4.89 22.64 5.51
C THR A 171 5.24 22.68 7.00
N THR A 172 4.61 21.83 7.82
CA THR A 172 4.67 21.93 9.29
C THR A 172 5.43 20.78 9.94
N GLN A 173 5.61 19.67 9.24
CA GLN A 173 6.32 18.50 9.75
C GLN A 173 7.61 18.25 8.97
N PRO A 174 8.78 18.12 9.64
CA PRO A 174 10.08 18.01 8.99
C PRO A 174 10.17 16.90 7.93
N ASN A 175 9.52 15.75 8.17
CA ASN A 175 9.60 14.59 7.29
C ASN A 175 8.45 14.50 6.27
N ALA A 176 7.39 15.30 6.43
CA ALA A 176 6.18 15.15 5.62
C ALA A 176 6.42 15.53 4.15
N LYS A 177 7.34 16.46 3.88
CA LYS A 177 7.73 16.83 2.51
C LYS A 177 8.40 15.68 1.77
N ASP A 178 9.34 14.98 2.41
CA ASP A 178 10.07 13.87 1.80
C ASP A 178 9.18 12.64 1.65
N GLN A 179 8.32 12.38 2.64
CA GLN A 179 7.31 11.32 2.54
C GLN A 179 6.32 11.60 1.41
N LEU A 180 5.83 12.84 1.29
CA LEU A 180 4.98 13.25 0.18
C LEU A 180 5.64 12.97 -1.17
N ARG A 181 6.91 13.35 -1.34
CA ARG A 181 7.67 13.05 -2.56
C ARG A 181 7.69 11.56 -2.86
N GLY A 182 8.00 10.73 -1.86
CA GLY A 182 7.97 9.28 -2.04
C GLY A 182 6.61 8.73 -2.48
N TYR A 183 5.51 9.27 -1.97
CA TYR A 183 4.16 8.85 -2.43
C TYR A 183 3.81 9.38 -3.82
N LEU A 184 4.28 10.58 -4.19
CA LEU A 184 4.15 11.11 -5.54
C LEU A 184 4.91 10.24 -6.55
N ASP A 185 6.11 9.78 -6.19
CA ASP A 185 6.93 8.87 -7.01
C ASP A 185 6.25 7.51 -7.18
N MET A 186 5.60 6.97 -6.13
CA MET A 186 4.80 5.73 -6.24
C MET A 186 3.68 5.83 -7.28
N VAL A 187 3.08 7.01 -7.46
CA VAL A 187 2.04 7.24 -8.47
C VAL A 187 2.64 7.48 -9.85
N ALA A 188 3.70 8.28 -9.92
CA ALA A 188 4.35 8.60 -11.19
C ALA A 188 5.05 7.39 -11.84
N GLY A 189 5.53 6.45 -11.02
CA GLY A 189 6.44 5.39 -11.44
C GLY A 189 7.87 5.93 -11.62
N ASP A 190 8.82 5.03 -11.87
CA ASP A 190 10.19 5.40 -12.19
C ASP A 190 10.21 6.34 -13.42
N ARG A 191 10.73 7.56 -13.21
CA ARG A 191 10.96 8.55 -14.27
C ARG A 191 12.33 8.36 -14.91
#